data_AF-A0A656K1R7-F1
#
_entry.id   AF-A0A656K1R7-F1
#
_cell.length_a   1.000
_cell.length_b   1.000
_cell.length_c   1.000
_cell.angle_alpha   90.00
_cell.angle_beta   90.00
_cell.angle_gamma   90.00
#
_symmetry.space_group_name_H-M   'P 1'
#
loop_
_entity.id
_entity.type
_entity.pdbx_description
1 polymer ?
#
loop_
_entity_poly.entity_id
_entity_poly.type
_entity_poly.pdbx_seq_one_letter_code
_entity_poly.pdbx_strand_id
1 'polypeptide(L)' 'MRLTLLGTGDARQVPVYGCQCVACLAAQTNQDLRRLPCSALIECAGQR' A
#
# COMPACT_ATOMS: atom_id res chain seq x y z
N MET A 1 -3.78 -15.96 -14.95
CA MET A 1 -2.69 -15.16 -14.35
C MET A 1 -3.34 -13.98 -13.66
N ARG A 2 -3.00 -13.71 -12.39
CA ARG A 2 -3.51 -12.58 -11.60
C ARG A 2 -2.34 -11.90 -10.90
N LEU A 3 -2.33 -10.57 -10.92
CA LEU A 3 -1.38 -9.73 -10.20
C LEU A 3 -2.14 -8.97 -9.12
N THR A 4 -1.73 -9.10 -7.87
CA THR A 4 -2.30 -8.38 -6.73
C THR A 4 -1.25 -7.45 -6.15
N LEU A 5 -1.56 -6.16 -6.08
CA LEU A 5 -0.68 -5.16 -5.46
C LEU A 5 -0.88 -5.20 -3.94
N LEU A 6 0.07 -5.79 -3.23
CA LEU A 6 0.05 -5.89 -1.76
C LEU A 6 0.45 -4.57 -1.10
N GLY A 7 1.29 -3.78 -1.78
CA GLY A 7 1.65 -2.43 -1.39
C GLY A 7 2.06 -1.60 -2.58
N THR A 8 1.88 -0.28 -2.47
CA THR A 8 2.10 0.69 -3.57
C THR A 8 2.86 1.94 -3.10
N GLY A 9 3.44 1.90 -1.91
CA GLY A 9 4.19 2.98 -1.30
C GLY A 9 5.70 2.84 -1.49
N ASP A 10 6.41 3.96 -1.35
CA ASP A 10 7.86 3.99 -1.21
C ASP A 10 8.27 3.55 0.22
N ALA A 11 9.57 3.65 0.54
CA ALA A 11 10.08 3.30 1.86
C ALA A 11 9.44 4.11 3.02
N ARG A 12 8.94 5.32 2.77
CA ARG A 12 8.30 6.17 3.78
C ARG A 12 6.84 5.82 4.01
N GLN A 13 6.24 5.10 3.05
CA GLN A 13 4.84 4.65 3.10
C GLN A 13 3.83 5.80 3.16
N VAL A 14 2.54 5.47 3.21
CA VAL A 14 1.47 6.41 3.57
C VAL A 14 0.54 5.73 4.58
N PRO A 15 0.33 6.31 5.78
CA PRO A 15 0.87 7.59 6.26
C PRO A 15 2.36 7.55 6.56
N VAL A 16 3.05 8.66 6.30
CA VAL A 16 4.42 8.88 6.79
C VAL A 16 4.35 9.22 8.27
N TYR A 17 5.22 8.61 9.08
CA TYR A 17 5.29 8.88 10.51
C TYR A 17 5.43 10.40 10.80
N GLY A 18 4.54 10.93 11.65
CA GLY A 18 4.51 12.34 12.03
C GLY A 18 4.02 13.32 10.96
N CYS A 19 3.67 12.88 9.75
CA CYS A 19 3.20 13.76 8.70
C CYS A 19 1.72 14.12 8.87
N GLN A 20 1.40 15.42 8.69
CA GLN A 20 0.05 15.98 8.83
C GLN A 20 -0.52 16.51 7.50
N CYS A 21 0.05 16.08 6.36
CA CYS A 21 -0.50 16.47 5.06
C CYS A 21 -1.87 15.78 4.81
N VAL A 22 -2.66 16.34 3.88
CA VAL A 22 -4.01 15.84 3.56
C VAL A 22 -4.05 14.34 3.25
N ALA A 23 -3.05 13.82 2.54
CA ALA A 23 -2.99 12.40 2.19
C ALA A 23 -2.72 11.50 3.42
N CYS A 24 -1.81 11.91 4.31
CA CYS A 24 -1.50 11.15 5.52
C CYS A 24 -2.66 11.19 6.51
N LEU A 25 -3.32 12.35 6.67
CA LEU A 25 -4.52 12.46 7.51
C LEU A 25 -5.65 11.58 6.98
N ALA A 26 -5.91 11.61 5.66
CA ALA A 26 -6.92 10.75 5.05
C ALA A 26 -6.61 9.25 5.24
N ALA A 27 -5.35 8.84 5.10
CA ALA A 27 -4.91 7.44 5.31
C ALA A 27 -4.86 7.00 6.79
N GLN A 28 -4.82 7.94 7.73
CA GLN A 28 -4.99 7.65 9.15
C GLN A 28 -6.44 7.29 9.44
N THR A 29 -7.40 8.05 8.90
CA THR A 29 -8.84 7.83 9.10
C THR A 29 -9.40 6.68 8.25
N ASN A 30 -8.93 6.53 7.01
CA ASN A 30 -9.37 5.48 6.09
C ASN A 30 -8.20 4.56 5.72
N GLN A 31 -8.31 3.28 6.11
CA GLN A 31 -7.27 2.28 5.87
C GLN A 31 -7.09 1.95 4.38
N ASP A 32 -8.12 2.12 3.55
CA ASP A 32 -8.05 1.87 2.10
C ASP A 32 -7.13 2.85 1.37
N LEU A 33 -6.81 3.98 2.00
CA LEU A 33 -5.89 4.99 1.46
C LEU A 33 -4.44 4.77 1.90
N ARG A 34 -4.16 3.74 2.71
CA ARG A 34 -2.79 3.41 3.14
C ARG A 34 -1.99 2.81 2.00
N ARG A 35 -0.70 3.13 1.96
CA ARG A 35 0.25 2.59 0.98
C ARG A 35 1.39 1.92 1.71
N LEU A 36 1.34 0.59 1.74
CA LEU A 36 2.39 -0.29 2.29
C LEU A 36 3.60 -0.35 1.32
N PRO A 37 4.76 -0.91 1.74
CA PRO A 37 5.91 -1.06 0.86
C PRO A 37 5.58 -1.73 -0.47
N CYS A 38 6.10 -1.17 -1.56
CA CYS A 38 5.85 -1.65 -2.92
C CYS A 38 6.15 -3.16 -3.04
N SER A 39 5.10 -3.94 -3.23
CA SER A 39 5.16 -5.40 -3.30
C SER A 39 3.92 -5.93 -4.01
N ALA A 40 4.05 -7.11 -4.63
CA ALA A 40 2.96 -7.73 -5.35
C ALA A 40 3.00 -9.26 -5.23
N LEU A 41 1.82 -9.87 -5.36
CA LEU A 41 1.61 -11.32 -5.47
C LEU A 41 1.28 -11.66 -6.93
N ILE A 42 1.92 -12.68 -7.48
CA ILE A 42 1.61 -13.20 -8.81
C ILE A 42 1.03 -14.60 -8.65
N GLU A 43 -0.17 -14.79 -9.18
CA GLU A 43 -0.82 -16.09 -9.19
C GLU A 43 -0.91 -16.60 -10.63
N CYS A 44 -0.23 -17.71 -10.89
CA CYS A 44 -0.13 -18.30 -12.21
C CYS A 44 -0.14 -19.83 -12.12
N ALA A 45 -0.99 -20.48 -12.92
CA ALA A 45 -1.09 -21.94 -13.00
C ALA A 45 -1.19 -22.67 -11.64
N GLY A 46 -1.90 -22.08 -10.66
CA GLY A 46 -2.05 -22.64 -9.33
C GLY A 46 -0.90 -22.37 -8.35
N GLN A 47 0.15 -21.66 -8.78
CA GLN A 47 1.24 -21.18 -7.93
C GLN A 47 0.97 -19.74 -7.45
N ARG A 48 1.49 -19.40 -6.26
CA ARG A 48 1.37 -18.11 -5.59
C ARG A 48 2.68 -17.76 -4.89
#